data_AF-A0A1G0JLR7-F1
#
_entry.id   AF-A0A1G0JLR7-F1
#
_cell.length_a   1.000
_cell.length_b   1.000
_cell.length_c   1.000
_cell.angle_alpha   90.00
_cell.angle_beta   90.00
_cell.angle_gamma   90.00
#
_symmetry.space_group_name_H-M   'P 1'
#
loop_
_entity.id
_entity.type
_entity.pdbx_description
1 polymer ?
#
loop_
_entity_poly.entity_id
_entity_poly.type
_entity_poly.pdbx_seq_one_letter_code
_entity_poly.pdbx_strand_id
1 'polypeptide(L)'
;MRMRTTWLLIAASFLGFSTLLKAQAADDSQITVYNPRGIPPAIELIPMANRLESLDGKTIYFVDDGFLGGDILLDEMIQWFARNRPEVKTVFRKKGGMGFAAEDPELWAEMKEKADGMVMATGH
;
A
#
# COMPACT_ATOMS: atom_id res chain seq x y z
N MET A 1 48.07 7.79 -86.00
CA MET A 1 48.43 6.46 -86.53
C MET A 1 47.96 5.42 -85.51
N ARG A 2 46.90 4.67 -85.88
CA ARG A 2 46.39 3.34 -85.42
C ARG A 2 46.62 2.89 -83.95
N MET A 3 45.69 2.24 -83.24
CA MET A 3 44.23 2.00 -83.25
C MET A 3 43.97 1.01 -82.10
N ARG A 4 42.85 1.16 -81.37
CA ARG A 4 42.06 0.10 -80.65
C ARG A 4 42.67 -0.44 -79.34
N THR A 5 41.91 -0.77 -78.29
CA THR A 5 40.65 -1.53 -78.29
C THR A 5 39.91 -1.38 -76.93
N THR A 6 38.64 -0.91 -76.97
CA THR A 6 37.46 -1.33 -76.17
C THR A 6 37.59 -1.55 -74.64
N TRP A 7 37.05 -0.69 -73.77
CA TRP A 7 35.63 -0.66 -73.33
C TRP A 7 34.87 -1.98 -73.50
N LEU A 8 34.82 -2.83 -72.46
CA LEU A 8 33.71 -3.78 -72.20
C LEU A 8 33.90 -4.58 -70.90
N LEU A 9 34.03 -3.93 -69.74
CA LEU A 9 33.74 -4.59 -68.44
C LEU A 9 33.09 -3.62 -67.44
N ILE A 10 32.29 -2.66 -67.94
CA ILE A 10 31.32 -1.89 -67.14
C ILE A 10 29.94 -2.48 -67.41
N ALA A 11 29.70 -3.72 -66.97
CA ALA A 11 28.38 -4.36 -67.08
C ALA A 11 28.12 -5.56 -66.15
N ALA A 12 29.10 -6.01 -65.34
CA ALA A 12 28.98 -7.32 -64.67
C ALA A 12 29.17 -7.31 -63.15
N SER A 13 29.07 -6.18 -62.46
CA SER A 13 29.11 -6.16 -60.99
C SER A 13 28.17 -5.17 -60.33
N PHE A 14 27.21 -4.62 -61.08
CA PHE A 14 26.01 -3.96 -60.53
C PHE A 14 24.90 -4.95 -60.14
N LEU A 15 25.25 -6.23 -59.96
CA LEU A 15 24.37 -7.32 -59.48
C LEU A 15 24.77 -7.84 -58.08
N GLY A 16 25.78 -7.25 -57.44
CA GLY A 16 26.24 -7.65 -56.11
C GLY A 16 25.67 -6.81 -54.96
N PHE A 17 24.86 -5.80 -55.24
CA PHE A 17 24.41 -4.81 -54.24
C PHE A 17 22.95 -4.99 -53.80
N SER A 18 22.36 -6.17 -53.98
CA SER A 18 20.91 -6.36 -53.79
C SER A 18 20.52 -7.42 -52.76
N THR A 19 21.46 -8.07 -52.07
CA THR A 19 21.15 -9.25 -51.26
C THR A 19 21.58 -9.18 -49.79
N LEU A 20 21.55 -8.00 -49.16
CA LEU A 20 21.79 -7.88 -47.72
C LEU A 20 20.79 -6.98 -46.97
N LEU A 21 19.55 -6.91 -47.46
CA LEU A 21 18.40 -6.69 -46.58
C LEU A 21 17.36 -7.77 -46.88
N LYS A 22 17.64 -8.99 -46.42
CA LYS A 22 16.52 -9.89 -46.09
C LYS A 22 15.86 -9.28 -44.87
N ALA A 23 14.64 -8.78 -45.02
CA ALA A 23 13.76 -8.58 -43.88
C ALA A 23 13.69 -9.93 -43.15
N GLN A 24 14.22 -9.98 -41.93
CA GLN A 24 14.06 -11.13 -41.06
C GLN A 24 12.56 -11.31 -40.89
N ALA A 25 12.01 -12.39 -41.46
CA ALA A 25 10.61 -12.73 -41.27
C ALA A 25 10.39 -12.81 -39.75
N ALA A 26 9.35 -12.11 -39.26
CA ALA A 26 8.97 -12.20 -37.87
C ALA A 26 8.76 -13.68 -37.55
N ASP A 27 9.50 -14.17 -36.56
CA ASP A 27 9.34 -15.52 -36.06
C ASP A 27 7.91 -15.63 -35.52
N ASP A 28 7.07 -16.42 -36.18
CA ASP A 28 5.64 -16.62 -35.84
C ASP A 28 5.49 -17.52 -34.60
N SER A 29 6.55 -17.61 -33.80
CA SER A 29 6.59 -18.39 -32.58
C SER A 29 5.70 -17.71 -31.54
N GLN A 30 4.63 -18.41 -31.17
CA GLN A 30 3.73 -17.94 -30.13
C GLN A 30 4.49 -17.89 -28.81
N ILE A 31 4.65 -16.69 -28.27
CA ILE A 31 5.14 -16.49 -26.91
C ILE A 31 3.97 -16.61 -25.93
N THR A 32 4.15 -17.40 -24.88
CA THR A 32 3.21 -17.43 -23.77
C THR A 32 3.36 -16.16 -22.95
N VAL A 33 2.36 -15.28 -22.99
CA VAL A 33 2.33 -14.05 -22.19
C VAL A 33 1.43 -14.28 -20.97
N TYR A 34 2.02 -14.17 -19.77
CA TYR A 34 1.27 -14.24 -18.53
C TYR A 34 0.51 -12.93 -18.28
N ASN A 35 -0.66 -13.01 -17.63
CA ASN A 35 -1.41 -11.83 -17.23
C ASN A 35 -0.59 -11.02 -16.21
N PRO A 36 -0.20 -9.76 -16.50
CA PRO A 36 0.64 -8.96 -15.61
C PRO A 36 -0.08 -8.58 -14.31
N ARG A 37 -1.40 -8.73 -14.23
CA ARG A 37 -2.18 -8.43 -13.01
C ARG A 37 -1.99 -9.46 -11.90
N GLY A 38 -1.48 -10.66 -12.23
CA GLY A 38 -1.40 -11.77 -11.27
C GLY A 38 -2.76 -12.21 -10.71
N ILE A 39 -2.73 -13.13 -9.77
CA ILE A 39 -3.89 -13.49 -8.92
C ILE A 39 -3.49 -13.07 -7.51
N PRO A 40 -4.20 -12.10 -6.88
CA PRO A 40 -3.89 -11.73 -5.51
C PRO A 40 -4.06 -12.94 -4.59
N PRO A 41 -3.20 -13.10 -3.57
CA PRO A 41 -3.34 -14.18 -2.61
C PRO A 41 -4.71 -14.12 -1.94
N ALA A 42 -5.21 -15.28 -1.49
CA ALA A 42 -6.41 -15.31 -0.68
C ALA A 42 -6.21 -14.43 0.56
N ILE A 43 -7.16 -13.54 0.82
CA ILE A 43 -7.12 -12.64 1.98
C ILE A 43 -7.84 -13.36 3.12
N GLU A 44 -7.14 -13.60 4.22
CA GLU A 44 -7.76 -14.02 5.46
C GLU A 44 -8.44 -12.82 6.11
N LEU A 45 -9.76 -12.91 6.34
CA LEU A 45 -10.50 -11.88 7.03
C LEU A 45 -10.27 -12.00 8.53
N ILE A 46 -9.72 -10.94 9.14
CA ILE A 46 -9.64 -10.82 10.59
C ILE A 46 -10.98 -10.25 11.07
N PRO A 47 -11.71 -10.95 11.96
CA PRO A 47 -12.98 -10.44 12.46
C PRO A 47 -12.76 -9.16 13.25
N MET A 48 -13.72 -8.24 13.17
CA MET A 48 -13.75 -7.08 14.06
C MET A 48 -13.92 -7.54 15.52
N ALA A 49 -13.49 -6.70 16.46
CA ALA A 49 -13.79 -6.92 17.87
C ALA A 49 -15.32 -7.05 18.09
N ASN A 50 -15.71 -7.93 19.01
CA ASN A 50 -17.11 -8.11 19.36
C ASN A 50 -17.69 -6.79 19.86
N ARG A 51 -18.90 -6.44 19.40
CA ARG A 51 -19.61 -5.25 19.87
C ARG A 51 -20.00 -5.44 21.34
N LEU A 52 -19.78 -4.40 22.14
CA LEU A 52 -20.32 -4.32 23.49
C LEU A 52 -21.83 -4.05 23.44
N GLU A 53 -22.60 -4.77 24.25
CA GLU A 53 -24.04 -4.56 24.41
C GLU A 53 -24.36 -3.27 25.20
N SER A 54 -23.48 -2.90 26.14
CA SER A 54 -23.56 -1.66 26.93
C SER A 54 -22.16 -1.22 27.37
N LEU A 55 -22.02 0.07 27.69
CA LEU A 55 -20.82 0.66 28.28
C LEU A 55 -20.82 0.61 29.81
N ASP A 56 -21.93 0.21 30.44
CA ASP A 56 -22.06 0.28 31.90
C ASP A 56 -21.03 -0.63 32.59
N GLY A 57 -20.26 -0.04 33.51
CA GLY A 57 -19.17 -0.70 34.24
C GLY A 57 -17.96 -1.08 33.38
N LYS A 58 -17.91 -0.66 32.11
CA LYS A 58 -16.82 -0.97 31.16
C LYS A 58 -15.67 0.03 31.28
N THR A 59 -14.50 -0.40 30.84
CA THR A 59 -13.28 0.41 30.76
C THR A 59 -13.01 0.79 29.31
N ILE A 60 -13.16 2.08 28.99
CA ILE A 60 -12.95 2.64 27.66
C ILE A 60 -11.66 3.43 27.64
N TYR A 61 -10.76 3.05 26.74
CA TYR A 61 -9.49 3.73 26.53
C TYR A 61 -9.65 4.84 25.49
N PHE A 62 -9.12 6.02 25.80
CA PHE A 62 -9.02 7.17 24.90
C PHE A 62 -7.55 7.34 24.53
N VAL A 63 -7.22 7.02 23.27
CA VAL A 63 -5.85 6.94 22.79
C VAL A 63 -5.58 8.08 21.80
N ASP A 64 -4.64 8.96 22.16
CA ASP A 64 -4.12 10.01 21.28
C ASP A 64 -2.93 9.48 20.47
N ASP A 65 -3.01 9.54 19.13
CA ASP A 65 -1.91 9.16 18.24
C ASP A 65 -0.84 10.25 18.05
N GLY A 66 -1.07 11.44 18.62
CA GLY A 66 -0.20 12.60 18.55
C GLY A 66 -0.59 13.64 17.49
N PHE A 67 -1.73 13.47 16.81
CA PHE A 67 -2.26 14.51 15.94
C PHE A 67 -2.64 15.77 16.74
N LEU A 68 -2.39 16.94 16.16
CA LEU A 68 -2.58 18.21 16.85
C LEU A 68 -4.04 18.41 17.28
N GLY A 69 -4.26 18.55 18.60
CA GLY A 69 -5.57 18.75 19.20
C GLY A 69 -6.38 17.47 19.42
N GLY A 70 -5.82 16.30 19.10
CA GLY A 70 -6.44 15.01 19.42
C GLY A 70 -6.63 14.84 20.93
N ASP A 71 -5.58 15.12 21.70
CA ASP A 71 -5.59 15.16 23.16
C ASP A 71 -6.70 16.05 23.75
N ILE A 72 -6.88 17.26 23.24
CA ILE A 72 -7.91 18.21 23.70
C ILE A 72 -9.32 17.65 23.47
N LEU A 73 -9.57 17.08 22.29
CA LEU A 73 -10.86 16.48 21.98
C LEU A 73 -11.15 15.28 22.90
N LEU A 74 -10.17 14.41 23.08
CA LEU A 74 -10.33 13.22 23.93
C LEU A 74 -10.55 13.61 25.39
N ASP A 75 -9.88 14.65 25.89
CA ASP A 75 -10.09 15.16 27.25
C ASP A 75 -11.54 15.66 27.45
N GLU A 76 -12.08 16.44 26.52
CA GLU A 76 -13.48 16.90 26.58
C GLU A 76 -14.48 15.74 26.55
N MET A 77 -14.19 14.68 25.79
CA MET A 77 -15.00 13.46 25.80
C MET A 77 -14.93 12.77 27.16
N ILE A 78 -13.73 12.59 27.74
CA ILE A 78 -13.54 12.00 29.07
C ILE A 78 -14.33 12.79 30.12
N GLN A 79 -14.24 14.12 30.09
CA GLN A 79 -14.99 14.99 30.99
C GLN A 79 -16.52 14.84 30.81
N TRP A 80 -17.00 14.67 29.57
CA TRP A 80 -18.40 14.38 29.31
C TRP A 80 -18.83 13.05 29.93
N PHE A 81 -18.02 11.99 29.81
CA PHE A 81 -18.29 10.70 30.46
C PHE A 81 -18.34 10.84 31.98
N ALA A 82 -17.40 11.57 32.58
CA ALA A 82 -17.41 11.80 34.03
C ALA A 82 -18.70 12.50 34.52
N ARG A 83 -19.26 13.42 33.71
CA ARG A 83 -20.50 14.14 34.05
C ARG A 83 -21.78 13.35 33.78
N ASN A 84 -21.83 12.58 32.70
CA ASN A 84 -23.08 12.01 32.18
C ASN A 84 -23.16 10.49 32.31
N ARG A 85 -22.02 9.82 32.49
CA ARG A 85 -21.85 8.36 32.48
C ARG A 85 -20.77 7.91 33.48
N PRO A 86 -20.87 8.29 34.78
CA PRO A 86 -19.83 8.02 35.78
C PRO A 86 -19.58 6.53 36.04
N GLU A 87 -20.52 5.66 35.65
CA GLU A 87 -20.38 4.21 35.69
C GLU A 87 -19.40 3.64 34.65
N VAL A 88 -19.03 4.44 33.64
CA VAL A 88 -18.05 4.07 32.62
C VAL A 88 -16.67 4.53 33.07
N LYS A 89 -15.70 3.61 33.13
CA LYS A 89 -14.31 3.92 33.47
C LYS A 89 -13.60 4.42 32.22
N THR A 90 -13.01 5.61 32.28
CA THR A 90 -12.27 6.20 31.17
C THR A 90 -10.77 6.23 31.46
N VAL A 91 -9.94 5.81 30.51
CA VAL A 91 -8.48 5.80 30.65
C VAL A 91 -7.84 6.53 29.48
N PHE A 92 -7.13 7.64 29.74
CA PHE A 92 -6.36 8.34 28.72
C PHE A 92 -4.98 7.72 28.53
N ARG A 93 -4.54 7.57 27.27
CA ARG A 93 -3.19 7.18 26.89
C ARG A 93 -2.75 8.01 25.68
N LYS A 94 -1.50 8.44 25.69
CA LYS A 94 -0.82 8.94 24.49
C LYS A 94 -0.01 7.81 23.91
N LYS A 95 -0.27 7.47 22.65
CA LYS A 95 0.45 6.41 21.93
C LYS A 95 1.92 6.80 21.76
N GLY A 96 2.81 5.86 22.02
CA GLY A 96 4.25 5.99 21.81
C GLY A 96 4.65 5.97 20.33
N GLY A 97 5.93 6.25 20.07
CA GLY A 97 6.54 6.03 18.75
C GLY A 97 6.42 7.17 17.73
N MET A 98 5.85 8.33 18.10
CA MET A 98 5.79 9.56 17.28
C MET A 98 5.11 9.35 15.91
N GLY A 99 3.80 9.13 15.91
CA GLY A 99 2.95 9.17 14.73
C GLY A 99 2.05 7.95 14.56
N PHE A 100 1.05 8.08 13.69
CA PHE A 100 0.00 7.09 13.46
C PHE A 100 0.54 5.67 13.17
N ALA A 101 1.56 5.55 12.32
CA ALA A 101 2.12 4.29 11.87
C ALA A 101 3.09 3.63 12.87
N ALA A 102 3.47 4.32 13.94
CA ALA A 102 4.38 3.74 14.91
C ALA A 102 3.68 2.65 15.74
N GLU A 103 4.40 1.61 16.13
CA GLU A 103 3.87 0.57 17.00
C GLU A 103 4.09 0.92 18.47
N ASP A 104 3.14 0.52 19.31
CA ASP A 104 3.25 0.61 20.78
C ASP A 104 2.83 -0.74 21.40
N PRO A 105 3.71 -1.75 21.36
CA PRO A 105 3.38 -3.10 21.82
C PRO A 105 2.99 -3.17 23.29
N GLU A 106 3.52 -2.27 24.12
CA GLU A 106 3.23 -2.19 25.55
C GLU A 106 1.79 -1.68 25.77
N LEU A 107 1.41 -0.60 25.09
CA LEU A 107 0.03 -0.11 25.13
C LEU A 107 -0.95 -1.16 24.60
N TRP A 108 -0.61 -1.86 23.51
CA TRP A 108 -1.45 -2.92 22.96
C TRP A 108 -1.62 -4.09 23.93
N ALA A 109 -0.57 -4.48 24.64
CA ALA A 109 -0.64 -5.52 25.66
C ALA A 109 -1.53 -5.09 26.84
N GLU A 110 -1.35 -3.85 27.34
CA GLU A 110 -2.18 -3.28 28.40
C GLU A 110 -3.67 -3.28 28.02
N MET A 111 -3.98 -2.82 26.81
CA MET A 111 -5.36 -2.71 26.35
C MET A 111 -6.01 -4.07 26.11
N LYS A 112 -5.27 -5.07 25.63
CA LYS A 112 -5.79 -6.44 25.50
C LYS A 112 -6.20 -7.04 26.84
N GLU A 113 -5.53 -6.66 27.93
CA GLU A 113 -5.84 -7.15 29.28
C GLU A 113 -6.97 -6.36 29.95
N LYS A 114 -7.01 -5.04 29.75
CA LYS A 114 -7.80 -4.13 30.59
C LYS A 114 -8.91 -3.38 29.87
N ALA A 115 -8.87 -3.27 28.54
CA ALA A 115 -9.83 -2.46 27.79
C ALA A 115 -11.02 -3.29 27.34
N ASP A 116 -12.22 -2.78 27.57
CA ASP A 116 -13.43 -3.28 26.93
C ASP A 116 -13.66 -2.62 25.56
N GLY A 117 -13.14 -1.40 25.37
CA GLY A 117 -13.25 -0.65 24.13
C GLY A 117 -12.23 0.49 24.02
N MET A 118 -12.10 1.05 22.82
CA MET A 118 -11.17 2.13 22.51
C MET A 118 -11.82 3.20 21.64
N VAL A 119 -11.51 4.46 21.94
CA VAL A 119 -11.65 5.62 21.07
C VAL A 119 -10.24 6.10 20.74
N MET A 120 -9.91 6.24 19.46
CA MET A 120 -8.60 6.72 19.03
C MET A 120 -8.75 8.01 18.23
N ALA A 121 -7.98 9.03 18.60
CA ALA A 121 -7.81 10.22 17.77
C ALA A 121 -6.68 9.92 16.78
N THR A 122 -7.00 9.93 15.47
CA THR A 122 -6.06 9.57 14.39
C THR A 122 -5.74 10.72 13.43
N GLY A 123 -6.30 11.91 13.66
CA GLY A 123 -6.33 12.96 12.65
C GLY A 123 -7.24 12.65 11.45
N HIS A 124 -7.20 13.52 10.43
CA HIS A 124 -8.00 13.46 9.20
C HIS A 124 -7.12 13.17 7.98
#